data_AF-A0A932W2L0-F1
#
_entry.id   AF-A0A932W2L0-F1
#
_cell.length_a   1.000
_cell.length_b   1.000
_cell.length_c   1.000
_cell.angle_alpha   90.00
_cell.angle_beta   90.00
_cell.angle_gamma   90.00
#
_symmetry.space_group_name_H-M   'P 1'
#
loop_
_entity.id
_entity.type
_entity.pdbx_description
1 polymer ?
#
loop_
_entity_poly.entity_id
_entity_poly.type
_entity_poly.pdbx_seq_one_letter_code
_entity_poly.pdbx_strand_id
1 'polypeptide(L)'
;MRADTPHILLVGRSFTPGSQFFERLCRSGCACQIANSLEDARAAVRARTFDLVLSEMGLPDGSAFPLMALLERTKTTLYFCVGVHDGCWWLPALERGRRVWGEAALRPAEFARALAELLGTDALHAAASAPAANVIPIPVLPSVETAKPERAATEDERRARKSSA
;
A
#
# COMPACT_ATOMS: atom_id res chain seq x y z
N MET A 1 -19.47 1.45 20.15
CA MET A 1 -20.10 0.39 19.32
C MET A 1 -20.26 0.94 17.91
N ARG A 2 -19.53 0.41 16.92
CA ARG A 2 -19.89 0.66 15.51
C ARG A 2 -21.05 -0.29 15.22
N ALA A 3 -22.24 0.27 14.96
CA ALA A 3 -23.43 -0.50 14.62
C ALA A 3 -23.42 -0.98 13.16
N ASP A 4 -22.46 -0.52 12.36
CA ASP A 4 -22.32 -0.86 10.94
C ASP A 4 -21.27 -1.93 10.70
N THR A 5 -21.64 -2.90 9.87
CA THR A 5 -20.78 -3.92 9.29
C THR A 5 -19.67 -3.25 8.46
N PRO A 6 -18.37 -3.43 8.79
CA PRO A 6 -17.29 -2.80 8.04
C PRO A 6 -17.28 -3.25 6.58
N HIS A 7 -17.19 -2.30 5.65
CA HIS A 7 -17.09 -2.59 4.22
C HIS A 7 -15.63 -2.65 3.80
N ILE A 8 -15.21 -3.81 3.29
CA ILE A 8 -13.83 -4.08 2.88
C ILE A 8 -13.77 -4.29 1.36
N LEU A 9 -12.87 -3.57 0.70
CA LEU A 9 -12.51 -3.83 -0.69
C LEU A 9 -11.17 -4.57 -0.75
N LEU A 10 -11.15 -5.70 -1.45
CA LEU A 10 -9.95 -6.45 -1.76
C LEU A 10 -9.63 -6.23 -3.25
N VAL A 11 -8.44 -5.71 -3.55
CA VAL A 11 -8.03 -5.34 -4.90
C VAL A 11 -6.82 -6.16 -5.32
N GLY A 12 -6.94 -6.98 -6.35
CA GLY A 12 -5.86 -7.85 -6.80
C GLY A 12 -6.35 -9.25 -7.15
N ARG A 13 -5.51 -10.01 -7.85
CA ARG A 13 -5.90 -11.32 -8.39
C ARG A 13 -5.68 -12.45 -7.40
N SER A 14 -4.87 -12.24 -6.38
CA SER A 14 -4.65 -13.24 -5.35
C SER A 14 -5.87 -13.32 -4.42
N PHE A 15 -6.67 -12.26 -4.29
CA PHE A 15 -7.91 -12.29 -3.53
C PHE A 15 -9.03 -12.99 -4.31
N THR A 16 -9.38 -14.20 -3.90
CA THR A 16 -10.48 -14.96 -4.50
C THR A 16 -11.57 -15.27 -3.47
N PRO A 17 -12.86 -15.29 -3.88
CA PRO A 17 -13.93 -15.83 -3.04
C PRO A 17 -13.58 -17.26 -2.63
N GLY A 18 -13.89 -17.64 -1.38
CA GLY A 18 -13.56 -18.95 -0.84
C GLY A 18 -12.10 -19.14 -0.40
N SER A 19 -11.21 -18.16 -0.63
CA SER A 19 -9.88 -18.19 -0.01
C SER A 19 -9.99 -18.08 1.52
N GLN A 20 -9.07 -18.71 2.25
CA GLN A 20 -9.07 -18.67 3.72
C GLN A 20 -9.02 -17.22 4.26
N PHE A 21 -8.34 -16.32 3.55
CA PHE A 21 -8.29 -14.90 3.91
C PHE A 21 -9.66 -14.24 3.76
N PHE A 22 -10.31 -14.40 2.60
CA PHE A 22 -11.64 -13.85 2.33
C PHE A 22 -12.69 -14.38 3.32
N GLU A 23 -12.75 -15.70 3.51
CA GLU A 23 -13.72 -16.34 4.38
C GLU A 23 -13.60 -15.89 5.84
N ARG A 24 -12.38 -15.62 6.31
CA ARG A 24 -12.17 -15.13 7.69
C ARG A 24 -12.61 -13.69 7.86
N LEU A 25 -12.41 -12.83 6.86
CA LEU A 25 -12.94 -11.47 6.88
C LEU A 25 -14.47 -11.49 6.91
N CYS A 26 -15.11 -12.27 6.05
CA CYS A 26 -16.57 -12.43 6.06
C CYS A 26 -17.08 -12.98 7.40
N ARG A 27 -16.43 -14.01 7.95
CA ARG A 27 -16.79 -14.61 9.25
C ARG A 27 -16.60 -13.65 10.43
N SER A 28 -15.71 -12.67 10.30
CA SER A 28 -15.54 -11.60 11.30
C SER A 28 -16.64 -10.54 11.27
N GLY A 29 -17.68 -10.74 10.44
CA GLY A 29 -18.79 -9.78 10.30
C GLY A 29 -18.44 -8.61 9.38
N CYS A 30 -17.54 -8.81 8.41
CA CYS A 30 -17.20 -7.79 7.42
C CYS A 30 -17.89 -8.05 6.07
N ALA A 31 -18.37 -7.00 5.43
CA ALA A 31 -18.90 -7.07 4.06
C ALA A 31 -17.75 -6.90 3.06
N CYS A 32 -17.31 -8.00 2.45
CA CYS A 32 -16.18 -8.01 1.53
C CYS A 32 -16.63 -7.89 0.07
N GLN A 33 -15.90 -7.12 -0.73
CA GLN A 33 -16.00 -7.09 -2.20
C GLN A 33 -14.61 -7.24 -2.81
N ILE A 34 -14.55 -7.87 -3.97
CA ILE A 34 -13.31 -8.08 -4.72
C ILE A 34 -13.33 -7.23 -5.99
N ALA A 35 -12.18 -6.65 -6.32
CA ALA A 35 -11.89 -5.99 -7.59
C ALA A 35 -10.60 -6.59 -8.16
N ASN A 36 -10.59 -6.98 -9.43
CA ASN A 36 -9.46 -7.71 -10.02
C ASN A 36 -8.48 -6.79 -10.78
N SER A 37 -8.85 -5.52 -10.94
CA SER A 37 -8.10 -4.50 -11.67
C SER A 37 -8.22 -3.14 -10.95
N LEU A 38 -7.35 -2.20 -11.30
CA LEU A 38 -7.45 -0.81 -10.85
C LEU A 38 -8.74 -0.17 -11.36
N GLU A 39 -9.15 -0.47 -12.59
CA GLU A 39 -10.42 0.00 -13.15
C GLU A 39 -11.63 -0.46 -12.32
N ASP A 40 -11.70 -1.75 -11.99
CA ASP A 40 -12.76 -2.31 -11.14
C ASP A 40 -12.77 -1.65 -9.76
N ALA A 41 -11.59 -1.46 -9.18
CA ALA A 41 -11.45 -0.83 -7.87
C ALA A 41 -11.92 0.63 -7.89
N ARG A 42 -11.61 1.37 -8.96
CA ARG A 42 -12.08 2.75 -9.17
C ARG A 42 -13.60 2.80 -9.29
N ALA A 43 -14.19 1.90 -10.05
CA ALA A 43 -15.65 1.81 -10.18
C ALA A 43 -16.30 1.52 -8.81
N ALA A 44 -15.75 0.57 -8.05
CA ALA A 44 -16.24 0.20 -6.73
C ALA A 44 -16.17 1.37 -5.73
N VAL A 45 -15.02 2.05 -5.63
CA VAL A 45 -14.81 3.18 -4.71
C VAL A 45 -15.68 4.40 -5.06
N ARG A 46 -16.02 4.59 -6.34
CA ARG A 46 -16.98 5.63 -6.75
C ARG A 46 -18.43 5.28 -6.43
N ALA A 47 -18.77 4.00 -6.51
CA ALA A 47 -20.13 3.52 -6.25
C ALA A 47 -20.48 3.52 -4.76
N ARG A 48 -19.51 3.25 -3.88
CA ARG A 48 -19.73 3.21 -2.43
C ARG A 48 -18.49 3.56 -1.63
N THR A 49 -18.70 3.88 -0.36
CA THR A 49 -17.61 4.11 0.60
C THR A 49 -17.16 2.79 1.23
N PHE A 50 -15.88 2.73 1.59
CA PHE A 50 -15.26 1.58 2.24
C PHE A 50 -14.54 2.02 3.50
N ASP A 51 -14.58 1.20 4.55
CA ASP A 51 -13.82 1.41 5.78
C ASP A 51 -12.35 1.02 5.58
N LEU A 52 -12.12 -0.04 4.81
CA LEU A 52 -10.81 -0.63 4.57
C LEU A 52 -10.67 -1.06 3.11
N VAL A 53 -9.51 -0.75 2.52
CA VAL A 53 -9.11 -1.22 1.20
C VAL A 53 -7.77 -1.94 1.36
N LEU A 54 -7.71 -3.18 0.87
CA LEU A 54 -6.50 -4.00 0.82
C LEU A 54 -6.18 -4.24 -0.64
N SER A 55 -5.02 -3.77 -1.09
CA SER A 55 -4.68 -3.82 -2.51
C SER A 55 -3.33 -4.46 -2.76
N GLU A 56 -3.21 -5.35 -3.72
CA GLU A 56 -1.92 -5.64 -4.36
C GLU A 56 -1.36 -4.34 -4.95
N MET A 57 -0.05 -4.10 -4.79
CA MET A 57 0.59 -2.90 -5.35
C MET A 57 0.70 -2.96 -6.89
N GLY A 58 0.95 -4.17 -7.41
CA GLY A 58 0.95 -4.48 -8.83
C GLY A 58 -0.35 -5.15 -9.23
N LEU A 59 -1.06 -4.56 -10.19
CA LEU A 59 -2.33 -5.02 -10.76
C LEU A 59 -2.12 -5.33 -12.26
N PRO A 60 -3.01 -6.13 -12.88
CA PRO A 60 -2.88 -6.48 -14.30
C PRO A 60 -2.91 -5.26 -15.24
N ASP A 61 -3.58 -4.19 -14.84
CA ASP A 61 -3.75 -2.93 -15.58
C ASP A 61 -2.83 -1.79 -15.08
N GLY A 62 -1.86 -2.11 -14.22
CA GLY A 62 -0.82 -1.18 -13.79
C GLY A 62 -0.60 -1.15 -12.28
N SER A 63 -0.33 0.02 -11.72
CA SER A 63 -0.11 0.16 -10.28
C SER A 63 -1.37 0.61 -9.55
N ALA A 64 -1.56 0.12 -8.33
CA ALA A 64 -2.62 0.54 -7.44
C ALA A 64 -2.41 1.91 -6.76
N PHE A 65 -1.23 2.56 -6.92
CA PHE A 65 -0.94 3.89 -6.36
C PHE A 65 -2.04 4.95 -6.57
N PRO A 66 -2.70 5.04 -7.74
CA PRO A 66 -3.77 6.01 -7.96
C PRO A 66 -4.97 5.85 -7.01
N LEU A 67 -5.15 4.69 -6.36
CA LEU A 67 -6.18 4.51 -5.32
C LEU A 67 -5.95 5.41 -4.11
N MET A 68 -4.70 5.77 -3.78
CA MET A 68 -4.42 6.69 -2.68
C MET A 68 -5.10 8.04 -2.89
N ALA A 69 -4.93 8.63 -4.07
CA ALA A 69 -5.51 9.93 -4.39
C ALA A 69 -7.04 9.92 -4.37
N LEU A 70 -7.67 8.79 -4.68
CA LEU A 70 -9.13 8.63 -4.67
C LEU A 70 -9.70 8.45 -3.26
N LEU A 71 -8.92 7.86 -2.36
CA LEU A 71 -9.32 7.54 -0.99
C LEU A 71 -8.82 8.58 0.03
N GLU A 72 -8.03 9.54 -0.40
CA GLU A 72 -7.64 10.66 0.46
C GLU A 72 -8.84 11.45 0.93
N ARG A 73 -8.76 11.92 2.18
CA ARG A 73 -9.80 12.70 2.86
C ARG A 73 -11.13 11.96 3.04
N THR A 74 -11.19 10.66 2.76
CA THR A 74 -12.33 9.81 3.15
C THR A 74 -12.10 9.22 4.55
N LYS A 75 -13.00 8.35 5.01
CA LYS A 75 -12.80 7.59 6.26
C LYS A 75 -12.07 6.26 6.04
N THR A 76 -11.56 6.01 4.83
CA THR A 76 -10.99 4.74 4.40
C THR A 76 -9.56 4.58 4.88
N THR A 77 -9.23 3.38 5.36
CA THR A 77 -7.84 2.95 5.60
C THR A 77 -7.38 2.11 4.42
N LEU A 78 -6.15 2.30 3.94
CA LEU A 78 -5.60 1.61 2.78
C LEU A 78 -4.25 0.97 3.13
N TYR A 79 -4.13 -0.32 2.82
CA TYR A 79 -2.86 -1.05 2.86
C TYR A 79 -2.52 -1.62 1.48
N PHE A 80 -1.25 -1.54 1.10
CA PHE A 80 -0.73 -2.25 -0.06
C PHE A 80 -0.03 -3.55 0.33
N CYS A 81 -0.37 -4.64 -0.34
CA CYS A 81 0.35 -5.89 -0.31
C CYS A 81 1.48 -5.86 -1.36
N VAL A 82 2.71 -6.11 -0.91
CA VAL A 82 3.89 -6.25 -1.77
C VAL A 82 4.51 -7.62 -1.52
N GLY A 83 4.70 -8.38 -2.58
CA GLY A 83 5.30 -9.70 -2.52
C GLY A 83 6.80 -9.61 -2.27
N VAL A 84 7.28 -10.46 -1.38
CA VAL A 84 8.70 -10.69 -1.09
C VAL A 84 8.99 -12.18 -1.27
N HIS A 85 10.27 -12.58 -1.31
CA HIS A 85 10.70 -13.94 -1.66
C HIS A 85 9.90 -15.05 -0.94
N ASP A 86 9.64 -14.89 0.36
CA ASP A 86 8.93 -15.88 1.20
C ASP A 86 7.62 -15.35 1.82
N GLY A 87 6.93 -14.43 1.13
CA GLY A 87 5.62 -13.96 1.62
C GLY A 87 5.21 -12.59 1.10
N CYS A 88 4.59 -11.80 1.96
CA CYS A 88 4.15 -10.45 1.63
C CYS A 88 4.38 -9.48 2.78
N TRP A 89 4.64 -8.22 2.43
CA TRP A 89 4.62 -7.10 3.35
C TRP A 89 3.40 -6.24 3.08
N TRP A 90 2.80 -5.73 4.14
CA TRP A 90 1.67 -4.82 4.11
C TRP A 90 2.14 -3.42 4.43
N LEU A 91 2.06 -2.52 3.46
CA LEU A 91 2.47 -1.14 3.61
C LEU A 91 1.25 -0.28 3.93
N PRO A 92 1.19 0.37 5.11
CA PRO A 92 0.17 1.37 5.38
C PRO A 92 0.35 2.54 4.40
N ALA A 93 -0.72 2.87 3.68
CA ALA A 93 -0.73 3.97 2.71
C ALA A 93 -1.60 5.12 3.18
N LEU A 94 -2.80 4.79 3.67
CA LEU A 94 -3.73 5.74 4.26
C LEU A 94 -4.29 5.20 5.58
N GLU A 95 -4.41 6.06 6.57
CA GLU A 95 -5.17 5.80 7.78
C GLU A 95 -6.33 6.80 7.86
N ARG A 96 -7.57 6.31 7.76
CA ARG A 96 -8.79 7.15 7.77
C ARG A 96 -8.67 8.36 6.82
N GLY A 97 -8.23 8.11 5.58
CA GLY A 97 -8.02 9.09 4.52
C GLY A 97 -6.82 10.01 4.69
N ARG A 98 -6.01 9.85 5.75
CA ARG A 98 -4.75 10.59 5.96
C ARG A 98 -3.58 9.77 5.43
N ARG A 99 -2.68 10.42 4.68
CA ARG A 99 -1.45 9.78 4.19
C ARG A 99 -0.54 9.41 5.37
N VAL A 100 -0.16 8.14 5.42
CA VAL A 100 0.80 7.54 6.36
C VAL A 100 1.94 6.83 5.62
N TRP A 101 2.14 7.22 4.35
CA TRP A 101 3.17 6.65 3.49
C TRP A 101 4.56 6.82 4.11
N GLY A 102 5.33 5.74 4.18
CA GLY A 102 6.66 5.72 4.80
C GLY A 102 6.67 5.19 6.24
N GLU A 103 5.52 4.88 6.82
CA GLU A 103 5.46 4.06 8.04
C GLU A 103 5.97 2.64 7.80
N ALA A 104 6.33 1.95 8.89
CA ALA A 104 6.95 0.63 8.84
C ALA A 104 6.03 -0.39 8.13
N ALA A 105 6.61 -1.12 7.18
CA ALA A 105 5.93 -2.23 6.52
C ALA A 105 5.67 -3.36 7.54
N LEU A 106 4.47 -3.90 7.53
CA LEU A 106 4.03 -4.95 8.43
C LEU A 106 4.22 -6.32 7.77
N ARG A 107 4.85 -7.25 8.47
CA ARG A 107 4.84 -8.67 8.08
C ARG A 107 3.43 -9.25 8.25
N PRO A 108 3.14 -10.44 7.69
CA PRO A 108 1.81 -11.04 7.78
C PRO A 108 1.26 -11.11 9.22
N ALA A 109 2.03 -11.58 10.18
CA ALA A 109 1.58 -11.68 11.58
C ALA A 109 1.29 -10.32 12.23
N GLU A 110 2.11 -9.30 11.93
CA GLU A 110 1.92 -7.93 12.42
C GLU A 110 0.67 -7.30 11.81
N PHE A 111 0.46 -7.50 10.52
CA PHE A 111 -0.74 -7.07 9.83
C PHE A 111 -1.99 -7.78 10.35
N ALA A 112 -1.92 -9.08 10.69
CA ALA A 112 -3.02 -9.82 11.31
C ALA A 112 -3.51 -9.14 12.59
N ARG A 113 -2.56 -8.71 13.43
CA ARG A 113 -2.82 -8.03 14.69
C ARG A 113 -3.41 -6.65 14.47
N ALA A 114 -2.79 -5.85 13.60
CA ALA A 114 -3.30 -4.53 13.25
C ALA A 114 -4.73 -4.59 12.68
N LEU A 115 -5.02 -5.60 11.86
CA LEU A 115 -6.34 -5.79 11.27
C LEU A 115 -7.37 -6.28 12.29
N ALA A 116 -6.98 -7.17 13.20
CA ALA A 116 -7.81 -7.57 14.34
C ALA A 116 -8.19 -6.37 15.22
N GLU A 117 -7.23 -5.49 15.52
CA GLU A 117 -7.46 -4.26 16.29
C GLU A 117 -8.36 -3.27 15.54
N LEU A 118 -8.14 -3.10 14.22
CA LEU A 118 -8.95 -2.21 13.38
C LEU A 118 -10.41 -2.66 13.29
N LEU A 119 -10.63 -3.98 13.18
CA LEU A 119 -11.96 -4.57 13.04
C LEU A 119 -12.61 -4.87 14.41
N GLY A 120 -11.86 -4.82 15.50
CA GLY A 120 -12.34 -5.18 16.85
C GLY A 120 -12.59 -6.67 17.03
N THR A 121 -11.85 -7.53 16.33
CA THR A 121 -12.10 -8.98 16.28
C THR A 121 -10.83 -9.79 16.54
N ASP A 122 -10.81 -10.59 17.61
CA ASP A 122 -9.67 -11.47 17.97
C ASP A 122 -9.40 -12.60 16.95
N ALA A 123 -10.33 -12.86 16.04
CA ALA A 123 -10.35 -14.04 15.18
C ALA A 123 -9.30 -14.03 14.03
N LEU A 124 -8.54 -12.96 13.83
CA LEU A 124 -7.75 -12.77 12.60
C LEU A 124 -6.29 -13.24 12.64
N HIS A 125 -5.76 -13.68 13.80
CA HIS A 125 -4.34 -14.01 14.03
C HIS A 125 -3.69 -15.00 13.03
N ALA A 126 -4.39 -16.03 12.56
CA ALA A 126 -3.79 -17.13 11.79
C ALA A 126 -3.72 -16.99 10.25
N ALA A 127 -4.35 -15.99 9.60
CA ALA A 127 -4.47 -15.98 8.13
C ALA A 127 -4.10 -14.68 7.43
N ALA A 128 -3.34 -13.79 8.06
CA ALA A 128 -2.88 -12.57 7.40
C ALA A 128 -1.73 -12.79 6.40
N SER A 129 -1.35 -14.04 6.15
CA SER A 129 -0.59 -14.38 4.94
C SER A 129 -1.49 -14.05 3.75
N ALA A 130 -1.09 -13.09 2.92
CA ALA A 130 -1.77 -12.88 1.65
C ALA A 130 -1.83 -14.20 0.88
N PRO A 131 -2.87 -14.42 0.05
CA PRO A 131 -2.91 -15.57 -0.84
C PRO A 131 -1.64 -15.60 -1.70
N ALA A 132 -0.77 -16.57 -1.45
CA ALA A 132 0.61 -16.63 -1.95
C ALA A 132 0.73 -17.02 -3.43
N ALA A 133 -0.27 -16.73 -4.27
CA ALA A 133 -0.25 -17.09 -5.68
C ALA A 133 -0.07 -15.84 -6.54
N ASN A 134 1.13 -15.70 -7.13
CA ASN A 134 1.49 -14.73 -8.19
C ASN A 134 1.75 -13.26 -7.82
N VAL A 135 2.36 -12.97 -6.67
CA VAL A 135 2.89 -11.62 -6.46
C VAL A 135 4.26 -11.51 -7.14
N ILE A 136 4.32 -10.80 -8.25
CA ILE A 136 5.57 -10.48 -8.94
C ILE A 136 6.39 -9.59 -7.99
N PRO A 137 7.63 -9.95 -7.63
CA PRO A 137 8.47 -9.11 -6.79
C PRO A 137 8.69 -7.77 -7.50
N ILE A 138 8.48 -6.66 -6.80
CA ILE A 138 8.93 -5.36 -7.30
C ILE A 138 10.45 -5.38 -7.23
N PRO A 139 11.18 -5.16 -8.35
CA PRO A 139 12.62 -4.99 -8.27
C PRO A 139 12.92 -3.79 -7.39
N VAL A 140 13.70 -4.01 -6.33
CA VAL A 140 14.22 -2.93 -5.48
C VAL A 140 15.03 -2.01 -6.38
N LEU A 141 14.52 -0.81 -6.64
CA LEU A 141 15.29 0.23 -7.31
C LEU A 141 16.47 0.59 -6.40
N PRO A 142 17.71 0.66 -6.91
CA PRO A 142 18.84 1.11 -6.11
C PRO A 142 18.53 2.52 -5.59
N SER A 143 18.74 2.70 -4.28
CA SER A 143 18.53 3.98 -3.59
C SER A 143 19.18 5.11 -4.38
N VAL A 144 18.42 6.18 -4.67
CA VAL A 144 18.96 7.41 -5.23
C VAL A 144 19.98 7.94 -4.23
N GLU A 145 21.26 7.72 -4.53
CA GLU A 145 22.36 8.33 -3.81
C GLU A 145 22.23 9.84 -3.99
N THR A 146 22.07 10.53 -2.87
CA THR A 146 21.89 11.98 -2.83
C THR A 146 23.18 12.62 -3.34
N ALA A 147 23.17 13.05 -4.60
CA ALA A 147 24.25 13.82 -5.19
C ALA A 147 24.46 15.10 -4.36
N LYS A 148 25.59 15.11 -3.64
CA LYS A 148 26.15 16.24 -2.90
C LYS A 148 26.30 17.44 -3.84
N PRO A 149 25.80 18.64 -3.50
CA PRO A 149 25.97 19.81 -4.36
C PRO A 149 27.45 20.21 -4.39
N GLU A 150 28.05 20.06 -5.56
CA GLU A 150 29.41 20.54 -5.86
C GLU A 150 29.37 22.07 -5.90
N ARG A 151 30.10 22.70 -4.97
CA ARG A 151 30.18 24.16 -4.88
C ARG A 151 30.89 24.68 -6.14
N ALA A 152 30.20 25.51 -6.91
CA ALA A 152 30.80 26.31 -7.96
C ALA A 152 31.88 27.22 -7.36
N ALA A 153 33.15 26.94 -7.68
CA ALA A 153 34.24 27.90 -7.49
C ALA A 153 34.30 28.79 -8.72
N THR A 154 34.05 30.08 -8.50
CA THR A 154 34.03 31.15 -9.49
C THR A 154 35.42 31.36 -10.10
N GLU A 155 35.51 31.30 -11.42
CA GLU A 155 36.70 31.54 -12.22
C GLU A 155 36.95 33.06 -12.37
N ASP A 156 37.45 33.72 -11.32
CA ASP A 156 37.81 35.16 -11.35
C ASP A 156 39.27 35.42 -10.92
N GLU A 157 40.16 34.43 -11.00
CA GLU A 157 41.57 34.58 -10.55
C GLU A 157 42.62 34.25 -11.64
N ARG A 158 42.30 34.52 -12.92
CA ARG A 158 43.26 34.34 -14.04
C ARG A 158 43.72 35.63 -14.72
N ARG A 159 43.26 36.82 -14.29
CA ARG A 159 43.56 38.09 -14.98
C ARG A 159 44.73 38.92 -14.42
N ALA A 160 45.44 38.46 -13.38
CA ALA A 160 46.46 39.28 -12.70
C ALA A 160 47.94 38.95 -13.01
N ARG A 161 48.28 38.02 -13.93
CA ARG A 161 49.68 37.58 -14.16
C ARG A 161 50.30 37.82 -15.54
N LYS A 162 49.73 38.69 -16.39
CA LYS A 162 50.30 39.01 -17.73
C LYS A 162 50.77 40.45 -17.91
N SER A 163 51.29 41.08 -16.86
CA SER A 163 52.02 42.36 -16.97
C SER A 163 53.33 42.25 -16.20
N SER A 164 54.30 41.57 -16.79
CA SER A 164 55.76 41.68 -16.53
C SER A 164 56.49 40.64 -17.39
N ALA A 165 56.75 41.00 -18.64
CA ALA A 165 57.89 40.59 -19.46
C ALA A 165 57.88 41.43 -20.73
#